data_AF-A0A1V2AXI2-F1
#
_entry.id   AF-A0A1V2AXI2-F1
#
_cell.length_a   1.000
_cell.length_b   1.000
_cell.length_c   1.000
_cell.angle_alpha   90.00
_cell.angle_beta   90.00
_cell.angle_gamma   90.00
#
_symmetry.space_group_name_H-M   'P 1'
#
loop_
_entity.id
_entity.type
_entity.pdbx_description
1 polymer ?
#
loop_
_entity_poly.entity_id
_entity_poly.type
_entity_poly.pdbx_seq_one_letter_code
_entity_poly.pdbx_strand_id
1 'polypeptide(L)'
;MHGVLAPNHLYIKHIDEKGQWVNVELTNAGFPRDQWIIKELAISVEAIKQGTYMTPLTEKQSIAFAMFDLACAYRFQHGYDTFLLKIMNTALTYYPKCVPLLMIKANFFRAICLTELKKAHPDIAFVKNNYDLYKNNQGTIDQLGYKDMPAELYEDWVKSVEREKIKRRGLPAK
;
A
#
# COMPACT_ATOMS: atom_id res chain seq x y z
N MET A 1 -19.22 9.15 0.71
CA MET A 1 -18.22 8.65 -0.28
C MET A 1 -16.91 8.48 0.48
N HIS A 2 -16.24 7.35 0.34
CA HIS A 2 -15.04 7.02 1.13
C HIS A 2 -13.95 6.43 0.22
N GLY A 3 -12.69 6.72 0.54
CA GLY A 3 -11.57 5.98 -0.04
C GLY A 3 -11.55 4.54 0.51
N VAL A 4 -11.08 3.59 -0.29
CA VAL A 4 -10.89 2.19 0.10
C VAL A 4 -9.57 1.68 -0.47
N LEU A 5 -8.72 1.14 0.39
CA LEU A 5 -7.43 0.59 -0.03
C LEU A 5 -7.57 -0.86 -0.51
N ALA A 6 -6.76 -1.19 -1.50
CA ALA A 6 -6.38 -2.54 -1.88
C ALA A 6 -4.87 -2.55 -2.17
N PRO A 7 -4.19 -3.70 -2.32
CA PRO A 7 -2.77 -3.74 -2.63
C PRO A 7 -2.43 -2.85 -3.83
N ASN A 8 -1.61 -1.82 -3.60
CA ASN A 8 -1.19 -0.82 -4.60
C ASN A 8 -2.33 -0.01 -5.27
N HIS A 9 -3.56 -0.05 -4.75
CA HIS A 9 -4.71 0.63 -5.34
C HIS A 9 -5.51 1.41 -4.28
N LEU A 10 -6.11 2.52 -4.73
CA LEU A 10 -7.10 3.28 -3.97
C LEU A 10 -8.37 3.39 -4.82
N TYR A 11 -9.47 2.87 -4.30
CA TYR A 11 -10.80 2.97 -4.88
C TYR A 11 -11.62 4.05 -4.19
N ILE A 12 -12.60 4.59 -4.88
CA ILE A 12 -13.68 5.35 -4.26
C ILE A 12 -14.88 4.42 -4.07
N LYS A 13 -15.39 4.32 -2.85
CA LYS A 13 -16.60 3.55 -2.53
C LYS A 13 -17.73 4.48 -2.12
N HIS A 14 -18.89 4.34 -2.76
CA HIS A 14 -20.08 5.14 -2.45
C HIS A 14 -21.35 4.33 -2.60
N ILE A 15 -22.45 4.87 -2.08
CA ILE A 15 -23.79 4.34 -2.30
C ILE A 15 -24.30 4.88 -3.63
N ASP A 16 -24.78 4.01 -4.51
CA ASP A 16 -25.42 4.38 -5.78
C ASP A 16 -26.88 4.80 -5.59
N GLU A 17 -27.55 5.17 -6.69
CA GLU A 17 -28.97 5.57 -6.70
C GLU A 17 -29.92 4.45 -6.24
N LYS A 18 -29.47 3.19 -6.21
CA LYS A 18 -30.23 2.01 -5.77
C LYS A 18 -29.93 1.63 -4.33
N GLY A 19 -29.13 2.42 -3.61
CA GLY A 19 -28.76 2.12 -2.22
C GLY A 19 -27.65 1.08 -2.08
N GLN A 20 -26.96 0.70 -3.16
CA GLN A 20 -25.91 -0.31 -3.15
C GLN A 20 -24.52 0.30 -3.04
N TRP A 21 -23.63 -0.36 -2.29
CA TRP A 21 -22.22 0.01 -2.28
C TRP A 21 -21.56 -0.37 -3.61
N VAL A 22 -20.99 0.62 -4.29
CA VAL A 22 -20.24 0.46 -5.54
C VAL A 22 -18.83 1.03 -5.39
N ASN A 23 -17.85 0.38 -6.03
CA ASN A 23 -16.50 0.93 -6.17
C ASN A 23 -16.41 1.68 -7.50
N VAL A 24 -15.54 2.68 -7.54
CA VAL A 24 -15.19 3.44 -8.73
C VAL A 24 -13.68 3.42 -8.87
N GLU A 25 -13.21 2.96 -10.03
CA GLU A 25 -11.81 3.04 -10.44
C GLU A 25 -11.63 4.22 -11.39
N LEU A 26 -10.99 5.28 -10.91
CA LEU A 26 -10.85 6.53 -11.67
C LEU A 26 -9.87 6.42 -12.85
N THR A 27 -8.97 5.44 -12.84
CA THR A 27 -8.00 5.23 -13.93
C THR A 27 -8.65 4.68 -15.21
N ASN A 28 -9.85 4.10 -15.10
CA ASN A 28 -10.54 3.49 -16.23
C ASN A 28 -12.06 3.71 -16.27
N ALA A 29 -12.60 4.55 -15.38
CA ALA A 29 -14.04 4.80 -15.22
C ALA A 29 -14.88 3.51 -14.99
N GLY A 30 -14.27 2.49 -14.40
CA GLY A 30 -14.89 1.19 -14.14
C GLY A 30 -15.53 1.10 -12.75
N PHE A 31 -16.46 0.15 -12.61
CA PHE A 31 -17.17 -0.13 -11.36
C PHE A 31 -16.91 -1.56 -10.86
N PRO A 32 -15.68 -1.88 -10.43
CA PRO A 32 -15.30 -3.24 -10.08
C PRO A 32 -16.04 -3.75 -8.84
N ARG A 33 -16.51 -5.00 -8.90
CA ARG A 33 -17.12 -5.67 -7.75
C ARG A 33 -16.05 -6.07 -6.73
N ASP A 34 -16.36 -6.01 -5.44
CA ASP A 34 -15.42 -6.38 -4.35
C ASP A 34 -14.80 -7.77 -4.58
N GLN A 35 -15.60 -8.76 -4.97
CA GLN A 35 -15.14 -10.13 -5.26
C GLN A 35 -14.07 -10.18 -6.36
N TRP A 36 -14.21 -9.33 -7.37
CA TRP A 36 -13.26 -9.24 -8.47
C TRP A 36 -11.96 -8.59 -8.00
N ILE A 37 -12.04 -7.47 -7.26
CA ILE A 37 -10.86 -6.80 -6.67
C ILE A 37 -10.09 -7.76 -5.75
N ILE A 38 -10.80 -8.46 -4.86
CA ILE A 38 -10.20 -9.41 -3.91
C ILE A 38 -9.47 -10.53 -4.65
N LYS A 39 -10.07 -11.09 -5.71
CA LYS A 39 -9.47 -12.15 -6.49
C LYS A 39 -8.27 -11.67 -7.29
N GLU A 40 -8.43 -10.61 -8.08
CA GLU A 40 -7.38 -10.10 -8.98
C GLU A 40 -6.17 -9.58 -8.22
N LEU A 41 -6.40 -8.93 -7.07
CA LEU A 41 -5.32 -8.40 -6.23
C LEU A 41 -4.82 -9.40 -5.18
N ALA A 42 -5.25 -10.66 -5.25
CA ALA A 42 -4.89 -11.74 -4.34
C ALA A 42 -5.02 -11.36 -2.84
N ILE A 43 -6.08 -10.63 -2.50
CA ILE A 43 -6.28 -10.10 -1.14
C ILE A 43 -6.60 -11.26 -0.20
N SER A 44 -5.78 -11.42 0.84
CA SER A 44 -5.94 -12.48 1.82
C SER A 44 -7.22 -12.31 2.66
N VAL A 45 -7.77 -13.43 3.12
CA VAL A 45 -8.91 -13.42 4.06
C VAL A 45 -8.53 -12.70 5.35
N GLU A 46 -7.27 -12.86 5.78
CA GLU A 46 -6.74 -12.19 6.97
C GLU A 46 -6.74 -10.65 6.80
N ALA A 47 -6.34 -10.13 5.63
CA ALA A 47 -6.34 -8.70 5.37
C ALA A 47 -7.75 -8.10 5.34
N ILE A 48 -8.73 -8.84 4.83
CA ILE A 48 -10.14 -8.45 4.90
C ILE A 48 -10.62 -8.43 6.36
N LYS A 49 -10.36 -9.50 7.13
CA LYS A 49 -10.75 -9.60 8.55
C LYS A 49 -10.13 -8.51 9.43
N GLN A 50 -8.89 -8.12 9.14
CA GLN A 50 -8.17 -7.07 9.89
C GLN A 50 -8.61 -5.65 9.53
N GLY A 51 -9.43 -5.49 8.49
CA GLY A 51 -9.82 -4.20 7.94
C GLY A 51 -8.68 -3.48 7.22
N THR A 52 -7.64 -4.21 6.81
CA THR A 52 -6.47 -3.67 6.11
C THR A 52 -6.84 -3.21 4.71
N TYR A 53 -7.66 -4.01 4.01
CA TYR A 53 -8.15 -3.72 2.66
C TYR A 53 -9.66 -3.86 2.59
N MET A 54 -10.24 -3.27 1.54
CA MET A 54 -11.69 -3.29 1.25
C MET A 54 -12.59 -2.65 2.32
N THR A 55 -11.99 -1.95 3.29
CA THR A 55 -12.69 -1.22 4.35
C THR A 55 -12.69 0.28 4.05
N PRO A 56 -13.85 0.97 4.13
CA PRO A 56 -13.94 2.42 3.99
C PRO A 56 -13.05 3.17 4.97
N LEU A 57 -12.26 4.12 4.45
CA LEU A 57 -11.47 5.03 5.26
C LEU A 57 -12.38 6.05 5.96
N THR A 58 -12.08 6.28 7.24
CA THR A 58 -12.56 7.47 7.96
C THR A 58 -11.89 8.73 7.42
N GLU A 59 -12.47 9.90 7.69
CA GLU A 59 -11.88 11.19 7.28
C GLU A 59 -10.45 11.38 7.82
N LYS A 60 -10.21 11.04 9.09
CA LYS A 60 -8.87 11.09 9.70
C LYS A 60 -7.88 10.17 9.00
N GLN A 61 -8.31 8.96 8.63
CA GLN A 61 -7.47 8.00 7.90
C GLN A 61 -7.19 8.48 6.48
N SER A 62 -8.16 9.11 5.80
CA SER A 62 -7.96 9.71 4.47
C SER A 62 -6.93 10.83 4.52
N ILE A 63 -7.00 11.73 5.51
CA ILE A 63 -5.99 12.80 5.71
C ILE A 63 -4.61 12.19 6.02
N ALA A 64 -4.56 11.19 6.91
CA ALA A 64 -3.33 10.47 7.21
C ALA A 64 -2.74 9.78 5.98
N PHE A 65 -3.59 9.25 5.09
CA PHE A 65 -3.15 8.62 3.85
C PHE A 65 -2.60 9.63 2.84
N ALA A 66 -3.10 10.87 2.79
CA ALA A 66 -2.47 11.91 1.96
C ALA A 66 -1.00 12.20 2.39
N MET A 67 -0.65 11.94 3.66
CA MET A 67 0.74 12.03 4.11
C MET A 67 1.63 10.91 3.56
N PHE A 68 1.06 9.79 3.12
CA PHE A 68 1.80 8.75 2.39
C PHE A 68 2.32 9.30 1.06
N ASP A 69 1.50 10.05 0.32
CA ASP A 69 1.92 10.68 -0.93
C ASP A 69 3.05 11.70 -0.69
N LEU A 70 2.92 12.50 0.38
CA LEU A 70 4.00 13.40 0.83
C LEU A 70 5.28 12.64 1.17
N ALA A 71 5.19 11.52 1.90
CA ALA A 71 6.34 10.70 2.25
C ALA A 71 7.01 10.11 1.00
N CYS A 72 6.22 9.64 0.03
CA CYS A 72 6.70 9.13 -1.25
C CYS A 72 7.46 10.19 -2.04
N ALA A 73 6.86 11.37 -2.22
CA ALA A 73 7.45 12.48 -2.96
C ALA A 73 8.72 13.01 -2.27
N TYR A 74 8.68 13.20 -0.95
CA TYR A 74 9.83 13.64 -0.18
C TYR A 74 10.99 12.64 -0.25
N ARG A 75 10.72 11.34 -0.05
CA ARG A 75 11.73 10.29 -0.16
C ARG A 75 12.38 10.26 -1.53
N PHE A 76 11.60 10.50 -2.60
CA PHE A 76 12.14 10.56 -3.96
C PHE A 76 13.13 11.73 -4.14
N GLN A 77 12.84 12.89 -3.54
CA GLN A 77 13.65 14.10 -3.69
C GLN A 77 14.86 14.15 -2.73
N HIS A 78 14.70 13.65 -1.51
CA HIS A 78 15.64 13.88 -0.41
C HIS A 78 16.19 12.59 0.22
N GLY A 79 15.70 11.42 -0.18
CA GLY A 79 16.14 10.13 0.36
C GLY A 79 15.58 9.85 1.77
N TYR A 80 16.36 9.14 2.58
CA TYR A 80 15.95 8.66 3.90
C TYR A 80 16.57 9.51 5.01
N ASP A 81 15.83 10.51 5.49
CA ASP A 81 16.25 11.38 6.60
C ASP A 81 15.21 11.42 7.74
N THR A 82 15.51 12.20 8.78
CA THR A 82 14.65 12.31 9.97
C THR A 82 13.30 12.97 9.68
N PHE A 83 13.18 13.80 8.64
CA PHE A 83 11.92 14.42 8.27
C PHE A 83 10.97 13.40 7.64
N LEU A 84 11.48 12.50 6.77
CA LEU A 84 10.69 11.38 6.26
C LEU A 84 10.10 10.54 7.41
N LEU A 85 10.90 10.23 8.43
CA LEU A 85 10.43 9.50 9.61
C LEU A 85 9.36 10.27 10.39
N LYS A 86 9.47 11.60 10.49
CA LYS A 86 8.47 12.45 11.15
C LYS A 86 7.12 12.40 10.41
N ILE A 87 7.12 12.44 9.07
CA ILE A 87 5.89 12.32 8.26
C ILE A 87 5.20 10.98 8.59
N MET A 88 5.94 9.87 8.52
CA MET A 88 5.38 8.54 8.76
C MET A 88 4.85 8.35 10.18
N ASN A 89 5.59 8.81 11.20
CA ASN A 89 5.15 8.71 12.59
C ASN A 89 3.87 9.53 12.85
N THR A 90 3.77 10.72 12.25
CA THR A 90 2.57 11.55 12.36
C THR A 90 1.37 10.86 11.72
N ALA A 91 1.52 10.37 10.49
CA ALA A 91 0.45 9.69 9.76
C ALA A 91 -0.02 8.41 10.49
N LEU A 92 0.91 7.60 10.98
CA LEU A 92 0.61 6.36 11.72
C LEU A 92 -0.06 6.60 13.08
N THR A 93 -0.04 7.81 13.63
CA THR A 93 -0.83 8.16 14.82
C THR A 93 -2.33 8.14 14.53
N TYR A 94 -2.72 8.54 13.32
CA TYR A 94 -4.12 8.62 12.90
C TYR A 94 -4.57 7.41 12.07
N TYR A 95 -3.62 6.69 11.46
CA TYR A 95 -3.89 5.46 10.74
C TYR A 95 -2.86 4.36 11.05
N PRO A 96 -2.89 3.74 12.24
CA PRO A 96 -1.86 2.79 12.69
C PRO A 96 -1.74 1.52 11.84
N LYS A 97 -2.86 1.10 11.21
CA LYS A 97 -2.94 -0.10 10.36
C LYS A 97 -2.64 0.16 8.88
N CYS A 98 -2.13 1.34 8.53
CA CYS A 98 -1.84 1.68 7.14
C CYS A 98 -0.58 0.94 6.66
N VAL A 99 -0.78 -0.18 5.95
CA VAL A 99 0.32 -1.01 5.43
C VAL A 99 1.30 -0.21 4.55
N PRO A 100 0.87 0.64 3.60
CA PRO A 100 1.82 1.43 2.81
C PRO A 100 2.73 2.34 3.65
N LEU A 101 2.21 2.99 4.70
CA LEU A 101 3.00 3.80 5.63
C LEU A 101 3.96 2.94 6.47
N LEU A 102 3.50 1.79 6.96
CA LEU A 102 4.35 0.84 7.69
C LEU A 102 5.48 0.31 6.82
N MET A 103 5.23 0.05 5.53
CA MET A 103 6.24 -0.43 4.57
C MET A 103 7.32 0.63 4.31
N ILE A 104 6.96 1.90 4.08
CA ILE A 104 7.98 2.95 3.93
C ILE A 104 8.77 3.11 5.23
N LYS A 105 8.13 2.98 6.39
CA LYS A 105 8.81 3.07 7.69
C LYS A 105 9.79 1.91 7.92
N ALA A 106 9.41 0.69 7.55
CA ALA A 106 10.31 -0.45 7.52
C ALA A 106 11.51 -0.18 6.58
N ASN A 107 11.25 0.30 5.36
CA ASN A 107 12.28 0.62 4.39
C ASN A 107 13.24 1.72 4.87
N PHE A 108 12.74 2.71 5.61
CA PHE A 108 13.57 3.73 6.25
C PHE A 108 14.57 3.10 7.23
N PHE A 109 14.09 2.28 8.16
CA PHE A 109 14.97 1.62 9.14
C PHE A 109 15.99 0.71 8.47
N ARG A 110 15.58 -0.04 7.45
CA ARG A 110 16.49 -0.85 6.65
C ARG A 110 17.55 0.01 5.94
N ALA A 111 17.15 1.12 5.34
CA ALA A 111 18.05 1.99 4.58
C ALA A 111 19.13 2.61 5.49
N ILE A 112 18.76 3.14 6.65
CA ILE A 112 19.75 3.72 7.58
C ILE A 112 20.71 2.66 8.14
N CYS A 113 20.25 1.43 8.38
CA CYS A 113 21.13 0.31 8.76
C CYS A 113 22.15 0.01 7.65
N LEU A 114 21.69 -0.09 6.41
CA LEU A 114 22.56 -0.38 5.26
C LEU A 114 23.56 0.76 5.00
N THR A 115 23.18 2.00 5.26
CA THR A 115 24.09 3.15 5.18
C THR A 115 25.14 3.10 6.30
N GLU A 116 24.75 2.78 7.53
CA GLU A 116 25.68 2.66 8.67
C GLU A 116 26.72 1.56 8.44
N LEU A 117 26.28 0.40 7.94
CA LEU A 117 27.15 -0.76 7.66
C LEU A 117 28.20 -0.50 6.58
N LYS A 118 28.05 0.55 5.77
CA LYS A 118 29.04 0.94 4.75
C LYS A 118 30.18 1.81 5.28
N LYS A 119 30.09 2.30 6.51
CA LYS A 119 31.14 3.13 7.12
C LYS A 119 32.37 2.27 7.47
N ALA A 120 33.54 2.90 7.56
CA ALA A 120 34.76 2.22 8.00
C ALA A 120 34.66 1.65 9.42
N HIS A 121 33.92 2.34 10.30
CA HIS A 121 33.62 1.92 11.67
C HIS A 121 32.11 2.05 11.93
N PRO A 122 31.31 1.03 11.58
CA PRO A 122 29.86 1.05 11.81
C PRO A 122 29.51 1.00 13.29
N ASP A 123 28.49 1.77 13.70
CA ASP A 123 27.86 1.60 15.01
C ASP A 123 26.92 0.38 15.01
N ILE A 124 27.40 -0.74 15.54
CA ILE A 124 26.65 -2.01 15.60
C ILE A 124 25.43 -1.92 16.52
N ALA A 125 25.48 -1.11 17.58
CA ALA A 125 24.33 -0.92 18.47
C ALA A 125 23.22 -0.14 17.75
N PHE A 126 23.59 0.90 17.01
CA PHE A 126 22.67 1.62 16.13
C PHE A 126 22.04 0.69 15.09
N VAL A 127 22.83 -0.14 14.40
CA VAL A 127 22.31 -1.10 13.41
C VAL A 127 21.34 -2.07 14.06
N LYS A 128 21.69 -2.67 15.19
CA LYS A 128 20.82 -3.63 15.89
C LYS A 128 19.48 -3.00 16.29
N ASN A 129 19.52 -1.85 16.96
CA ASN A 129 18.32 -1.16 17.42
C ASN A 129 17.38 -0.80 16.26
N ASN A 130 17.93 -0.30 15.15
CA ASN A 130 17.12 0.07 13.99
C ASN A 130 16.65 -1.16 13.19
N TYR A 131 17.42 -2.25 13.19
CA TYR A 131 16.99 -3.51 12.59
C TYR A 131 15.82 -4.14 13.36
N ASP A 132 15.81 -4.03 14.69
CA ASP A 132 14.66 -4.45 15.51
C ASP A 132 13.41 -3.63 15.17
N LEU A 133 13.55 -2.32 14.95
CA LEU A 133 12.44 -1.47 14.47
C LEU A 133 11.94 -1.89 13.09
N TYR A 134 12.84 -2.23 12.16
CA TYR A 134 12.46 -2.81 10.87
C TYR A 134 11.66 -4.11 11.06
N LYS A 135 12.15 -5.05 11.88
CA LYS A 135 11.49 -6.33 12.15
C LYS A 135 10.11 -6.15 12.80
N ASN A 136 9.97 -5.18 13.71
CA ASN A 136 8.69 -4.87 14.33
C ASN A 136 7.66 -4.33 13.33
N ASN A 137 8.07 -3.46 12.40
CA ASN A 137 7.18 -2.98 11.34
C ASN A 137 6.78 -4.12 10.40
N GLN A 138 7.72 -4.98 9.99
CA GLN A 138 7.44 -6.16 9.17
C GLN A 138 6.47 -7.12 9.87
N GLY A 139 6.70 -7.43 11.14
CA GLY A 139 5.79 -8.29 11.92
C GLY A 139 4.38 -7.69 12.04
N THR A 140 4.27 -6.37 12.15
CA THR A 140 2.97 -5.68 12.13
C THR A 140 2.28 -5.83 10.76
N ILE A 141 3.01 -5.66 9.66
CA ILE A 141 2.50 -5.84 8.30
C ILE A 141 2.00 -7.28 8.08
N ASP A 142 2.75 -8.28 8.54
CA ASP A 142 2.38 -9.69 8.45
C ASP A 142 1.08 -9.97 9.25
N GLN A 143 0.97 -9.43 10.46
CA GLN A 143 -0.24 -9.55 11.30
C GLN A 143 -1.47 -8.87 10.68
N LEU A 144 -1.27 -7.83 9.87
CA LEU A 144 -2.33 -7.16 9.10
C LEU A 144 -2.78 -7.96 7.87
N GLY A 145 -2.18 -9.13 7.62
CA GLY A 145 -2.56 -10.03 6.54
C GLY A 145 -2.05 -9.60 5.17
N TYR A 146 -1.15 -8.61 5.10
CA TYR A 146 -0.51 -8.26 3.84
C TYR A 146 0.24 -9.46 3.27
N LYS A 147 0.10 -9.67 1.96
CA LYS A 147 0.87 -10.65 1.21
C LYS A 147 1.23 -10.03 -0.13
N ASP A 148 2.45 -10.28 -0.58
CA ASP A 148 2.80 -9.99 -1.96
C ASP A 148 1.97 -10.90 -2.88
N MET A 149 1.61 -10.36 -4.04
CA MET A 149 0.95 -11.15 -5.07
C MET A 149 1.91 -12.26 -5.53
N PRO A 150 1.49 -13.53 -5.53
CA PRO A 150 2.26 -14.62 -6.13
C PRO A 150 2.65 -14.30 -7.58
N ALA A 151 3.87 -14.65 -7.99
CA ALA A 151 4.37 -14.32 -9.32
C ALA A 151 3.46 -14.81 -10.47
N GLU A 152 2.91 -16.02 -10.34
CA GLU A 152 1.96 -16.59 -11.31
C GLU A 152 0.70 -15.73 -11.46
N LEU A 153 0.12 -15.28 -10.33
CA LEU A 153 -1.06 -14.41 -10.34
C LEU A 153 -0.75 -13.02 -10.90
N TYR A 154 0.46 -12.53 -10.65
CA TYR A 154 0.91 -11.26 -11.23
C TYR A 154 1.02 -11.34 -12.75
N GLU A 155 1.59 -12.41 -13.30
CA GLU A 155 1.64 -12.61 -14.75
C GLU A 155 0.26 -12.69 -15.38
N ASP A 156 -0.67 -13.40 -14.73
CA ASP A 156 -2.06 -13.50 -15.21
C ASP A 156 -2.78 -12.16 -15.17
N TRP A 157 -2.54 -11.35 -14.13
CA TRP A 157 -3.06 -9.99 -14.01
C TRP A 157 -2.49 -9.07 -15.10
N VAL A 158 -1.18 -9.10 -15.37
CA VAL A 158 -0.56 -8.32 -16.46
C VAL A 158 -1.22 -8.66 -17.80
N LYS A 159 -1.39 -9.95 -18.10
CA LYS A 159 -2.07 -10.39 -19.32
C LYS A 159 -3.53 -9.94 -19.36
N SER A 160 -4.24 -9.90 -18.21
CA SER A 160 -5.63 -9.44 -18.14
C SER A 160 -5.76 -7.95 -18.48
N VAL A 161 -4.87 -7.12 -17.93
CA VAL A 161 -4.76 -5.69 -18.22
C VAL A 161 -4.45 -5.43 -19.69
N GLU A 162 -3.54 -6.20 -20.29
CA GLU A 162 -3.20 -6.10 -21.72
C GLU A 162 -4.39 -6.45 -22.63
N ARG A 163 -5.11 -7.55 -22.33
CA ARG A 163 -6.33 -7.93 -23.07
C ARG A 163 -7.38 -6.83 -23.04
N GLU A 164 -7.61 -6.21 -21.87
CA GLU A 164 -8.55 -5.10 -21.74
C GLU A 164 -8.10 -3.84 -22.50
N LYS A 165 -6.80 -3.54 -22.53
CA LYS A 165 -6.26 -2.45 -23.37
C LYS A 165 -6.51 -2.70 -24.86
N ILE A 166 -6.32 -3.95 -25.34
CA ILE A 166 -6.56 -4.32 -26.74
C ILE A 166 -8.04 -4.13 -27.10
N LYS A 167 -8.97 -4.67 -26.28
CA LYS A 167 -10.41 -4.51 -26.49
C LYS A 167 -10.82 -3.03 -26.59
N ARG A 168 -10.33 -2.19 -25.68
CA ARG A 168 -10.67 -0.76 -25.65
C ARG A 168 -10.15 0.02 -26.86
N ARG A 169 -9.07 -0.46 -27.49
CA ARG A 169 -8.51 0.14 -28.71
C ARG A 169 -9.17 -0.36 -30.00
N GLY A 170 -10.11 -1.31 -29.92
CA GLY A 170 -10.75 -1.91 -31.10
C GLY A 170 -9.78 -2.72 -31.98
N LEU A 171 -8.61 -3.08 -31.46
CA LEU A 171 -7.62 -3.87 -32.20
C LEU A 171 -7.98 -5.36 -32.07
N PRO A 172 -7.96 -6.15 -33.16
CA PRO A 172 -8.20 -7.58 -33.07
C PRO A 172 -7.13 -8.23 -32.19
N ALA A 173 -7.54 -9.11 -31.28
CA ALA A 173 -6.61 -9.98 -30.56
C ALA A 173 -5.90 -10.87 -31.59
N LYS A 174 -4.56 -10.79 -31.63
CA LYS A 174 -3.72 -11.68 -32.44
C LYS A 174 -3.59 -13.04 -31.77
#